data_AF-A0A136M7C8-F1
#
_entry.id   AF-A0A136M7C8-F1
#
_cell.length_a   1.000
_cell.length_b   1.000
_cell.length_c   1.000
_cell.angle_alpha   90.00
_cell.angle_beta   90.00
_cell.angle_gamma   90.00
#
_symmetry.space_group_name_H-M   'P 1'
#
loop_
_entity.id
_entity.type
_entity.pdbx_description
1 polymer ?
#
loop_
_entity_poly.entity_id
_entity_poly.type
_entity_poly.pdbx_seq_one_letter_code
_entity_poly.pdbx_strand_id
1 'polypeptide(L)'
;MIIQSTMPVRFTSTTRIFGIRFMQFIPCVERDPIHADRAAPFSVTAEDYGNFLCEIFDCWKADFRGGEPAVSVRYFDSVFHTYVSVPPPECTLLPECGSYVVVEYNGDVYSCDFFVESEWKLGNVTEGSLLEMLNSRKQREFGALKADLPTECLTCTWKRHCYGGCTKDRIRDPADHGSNHFCRSFIRFFEHADKELRRLADDWIRKQRRYEQQEQFNRLIAARQASSAEASRPSKPPARNSPCPCGSGKKFKSCCGHRNA
;
A
#
# COMPACT_ATOMS: atom_id res chain seq x y z
N MET A 1 6.62 -10.34 11.08
CA MET A 1 6.19 -11.60 11.70
C MET A 1 4.77 -11.89 11.24
N ILE A 2 4.54 -13.06 10.64
CA ILE A 2 3.19 -13.53 10.30
C ILE A 2 2.69 -14.24 11.55
N ILE A 3 1.70 -13.67 12.23
CA ILE A 3 1.00 -14.35 13.33
C ILE A 3 -0.25 -14.99 12.73
N GLN A 4 -0.24 -16.32 12.59
CA GLN A 4 -1.46 -17.10 12.36
C GLN A 4 -2.11 -17.32 13.73
N SER A 5 -3.23 -16.65 14.01
CA SER A 5 -3.83 -16.64 15.33
C SER A 5 -5.04 -17.57 15.40
N THR A 6 -4.94 -18.64 16.20
CA THR A 6 -6.06 -19.47 16.66
C THR A 6 -6.37 -19.26 18.16
N MET A 7 -5.70 -18.31 18.83
CA MET A 7 -5.88 -18.05 20.27
C MET A 7 -5.98 -16.55 20.60
N PRO A 8 -6.78 -16.17 21.62
CA PRO A 8 -6.94 -14.78 22.04
C PRO A 8 -5.70 -14.34 22.83
N VAL A 9 -4.68 -13.85 22.13
CA VAL A 9 -3.60 -13.10 22.79
C VAL A 9 -4.18 -11.75 23.19
N ARG A 10 -4.22 -11.41 24.48
CA ARG A 10 -4.61 -10.07 24.93
C ARG A 10 -3.46 -9.10 24.65
N PHE A 11 -3.59 -8.33 23.58
CA PHE A 11 -2.67 -7.24 23.25
C PHE A 11 -2.97 -6.07 24.20
N THR A 12 -2.04 -5.68 25.09
CA THR A 12 -2.20 -4.47 25.93
C THR A 12 -1.56 -3.22 25.31
N SER A 13 -0.70 -3.42 24.31
CA SER A 13 -0.01 -2.41 23.51
C SER A 13 0.68 -3.14 22.36
N THR A 14 0.60 -2.62 21.13
CA THR A 14 1.24 -3.24 19.97
C THR A 14 2.76 -3.12 20.05
N THR A 15 3.29 -2.00 20.58
CA THR A 15 4.72 -1.78 20.78
C THR A 15 5.37 -2.71 21.82
N ARG A 16 4.61 -3.19 22.81
CA ARG A 16 5.15 -3.99 23.93
C ARG A 16 5.48 -5.43 23.58
N ILE A 17 5.07 -5.93 22.42
CA ILE A 17 5.00 -7.38 22.22
C ILE A 17 6.36 -7.95 21.85
N PHE A 18 7.21 -7.25 21.07
CA PHE A 18 8.60 -7.69 20.79
C PHE A 18 9.55 -6.57 20.30
N GLY A 19 9.19 -5.28 20.43
CA GLY A 19 9.92 -4.21 19.74
C GLY A 19 9.77 -4.23 18.20
N ILE A 20 8.81 -5.02 17.69
CA ILE A 20 8.50 -5.13 16.27
C ILE A 20 7.69 -3.92 15.84
N ARG A 21 8.13 -3.25 14.78
CA ARG A 21 7.48 -2.05 14.24
C ARG A 21 6.56 -2.30 13.05
N PHE A 22 6.65 -3.46 12.42
CA PHE A 22 5.89 -3.80 11.21
C PHE A 22 5.24 -5.16 11.39
N MET A 23 3.91 -5.20 11.37
CA MET A 23 3.12 -6.39 11.67
C MET A 23 2.15 -6.71 10.54
N GLN A 24 2.00 -7.99 10.27
CA GLN A 24 1.02 -8.52 9.35
C GLN A 24 0.32 -9.70 10.01
N PHE A 25 -1.00 -9.63 10.04
CA PHE A 25 -1.86 -10.70 10.52
C PHE A 25 -2.58 -11.30 9.31
N ILE A 26 -2.41 -12.60 9.11
CA ILE A 26 -3.03 -13.33 8.01
C ILE A 26 -4.04 -14.28 8.66
N PRO A 27 -5.35 -14.11 8.41
CA PRO A 27 -6.34 -15.01 8.99
C PRO A 27 -6.15 -16.42 8.43
N CYS A 28 -6.27 -17.43 9.29
CA CYS A 28 -6.24 -18.83 8.86
C CYS A 28 -7.65 -19.23 8.45
N VAL A 29 -7.83 -19.54 7.16
CA VAL A 29 -9.10 -20.01 6.62
C VAL A 29 -8.80 -21.00 5.51
N GLU A 30 -9.29 -22.21 5.63
CA GLU A 30 -9.08 -23.27 4.63
C GLU A 30 -10.37 -24.01 4.35
N ARG A 31 -10.43 -24.72 3.22
CA ARG A 31 -11.55 -25.60 2.89
C ARG A 31 -11.42 -26.91 3.67
N ASP A 32 -12.54 -27.45 4.12
CA ASP A 32 -12.58 -28.79 4.70
C ASP A 32 -12.20 -29.83 3.62
N PRO A 33 -11.27 -30.76 3.91
CA PRO A 33 -10.78 -31.72 2.93
C PRO A 33 -11.82 -32.77 2.50
N ILE A 34 -12.87 -32.98 3.29
CA ILE A 34 -13.97 -33.91 3.01
C ILE A 34 -15.16 -33.14 2.40
N HIS A 35 -15.44 -31.95 2.93
CA HIS A 35 -16.55 -31.09 2.51
C HIS A 35 -16.01 -29.77 1.94
N ALA A 36 -15.58 -29.78 0.67
CA ALA A 36 -14.92 -28.62 0.04
C ALA A 36 -15.78 -27.34 -0.02
N ASP A 37 -17.09 -27.46 0.24
CA ASP A 37 -18.05 -26.38 0.40
C ASP A 37 -18.12 -25.86 1.85
N ARG A 38 -17.18 -26.21 2.73
CA ARG A 38 -17.15 -25.74 4.12
C ARG A 38 -15.78 -25.25 4.53
N ALA A 39 -15.74 -24.37 5.51
CA ALA A 39 -14.50 -24.04 6.19
C ALA A 39 -13.98 -25.25 7.00
N ALA A 40 -12.66 -25.48 6.98
CA ALA A 40 -12.03 -26.50 7.81
C ALA A 40 -12.21 -26.18 9.31
N PRO A 41 -12.30 -27.17 10.21
CA PRO A 41 -12.60 -26.95 11.62
C PRO A 41 -11.61 -26.04 12.38
N PHE A 42 -10.39 -25.91 11.90
CA PHE A 42 -9.36 -25.02 12.48
C PHE A 42 -9.37 -23.60 11.90
N SER A 43 -10.22 -23.33 10.91
CA SER A 43 -10.37 -22.00 10.32
C SER A 43 -10.92 -21.03 11.35
N VAL A 44 -10.40 -19.81 11.33
CA VAL A 44 -10.88 -18.72 12.18
C VAL A 44 -12.27 -18.32 11.73
N THR A 45 -13.19 -18.16 12.68
CA THR A 45 -14.56 -17.73 12.36
C THR A 45 -14.59 -16.24 11.96
N ALA A 46 -15.64 -15.84 11.24
CA ALA A 46 -15.87 -14.44 10.92
C ALA A 46 -15.95 -13.56 12.19
N GLU A 47 -16.63 -14.05 13.22
CA GLU A 47 -16.78 -13.36 14.50
C GLU A 47 -15.42 -13.12 15.17
N ASP A 48 -14.61 -14.18 15.32
CA ASP A 48 -13.32 -14.10 16.00
C ASP A 48 -12.38 -13.16 15.26
N TYR A 49 -12.33 -13.24 13.92
CA TYR A 49 -11.48 -12.35 13.15
C TYR A 49 -11.94 -10.89 13.24
N GLY A 50 -13.25 -10.64 13.26
CA GLY A 50 -13.79 -9.29 13.44
C GLY A 50 -13.45 -8.70 14.81
N ASN A 51 -13.60 -9.49 15.87
CA ASN A 51 -13.24 -9.09 17.24
C ASN A 51 -11.73 -8.80 17.33
N PHE A 52 -10.91 -9.69 16.77
CA PHE A 52 -9.46 -9.51 16.70
C PHE A 52 -9.08 -8.21 15.99
N LEU A 53 -9.66 -7.91 14.83
CA LEU A 53 -9.37 -6.67 14.10
C LEU A 53 -9.71 -5.42 14.94
N CYS A 54 -10.84 -5.42 15.64
CA CYS A 54 -11.25 -4.31 16.49
C CYS A 54 -10.31 -4.13 17.68
N GLU A 55 -9.96 -5.21 18.38
CA GLU A 55 -9.03 -5.19 19.52
C GLU A 55 -7.64 -4.69 19.10
N ILE A 56 -7.09 -5.19 17.99
CA ILE A 56 -5.80 -4.75 17.48
C ILE A 56 -5.85 -3.28 17.04
N PHE A 57 -6.97 -2.83 16.46
CA PHE A 57 -7.15 -1.44 16.08
C PHE A 57 -7.15 -0.51 17.29
N ASP A 58 -7.82 -0.89 18.38
CA ASP A 58 -7.82 -0.11 19.62
C ASP A 58 -6.43 -0.03 20.24
N CYS A 59 -5.68 -1.13 20.24
CA CYS A 59 -4.29 -1.14 20.68
C CYS A 59 -3.39 -0.27 19.80
N TRP A 60 -3.56 -0.36 18.48
CA TRP A 60 -2.80 0.43 17.51
C TRP A 60 -3.06 1.94 17.69
N LYS A 61 -4.33 2.32 17.85
CA LYS A 61 -4.76 3.70 18.12
C LYS A 61 -4.19 4.24 19.44
N ALA A 62 -4.17 3.42 20.49
CA ALA A 62 -3.62 3.80 21.79
C ALA A 62 -2.11 4.07 21.77
N ASP A 63 -1.39 3.47 20.80
CA ASP A 63 0.06 3.58 20.68
C ASP A 63 0.52 4.75 19.78
N PHE A 64 -0.38 5.66 19.38
CA PHE A 64 -0.01 6.86 18.62
C PHE A 64 0.90 7.80 19.43
N ARG A 65 1.95 8.32 18.78
CA ARG A 65 2.92 9.25 19.37
C ARG A 65 3.14 10.42 18.42
N GLY A 66 2.92 11.64 18.90
CA GLY A 66 3.09 12.85 18.08
C GLY A 66 2.17 12.90 16.86
N GLY A 67 1.01 12.25 16.92
CA GLY A 67 0.04 12.17 15.81
C GLY A 67 0.34 11.09 14.77
N GLU A 68 1.36 10.26 14.98
CA GLU A 68 1.75 9.17 14.08
C GLU A 68 1.65 7.82 14.82
N PRO A 69 1.32 6.72 14.12
CA PRO A 69 1.29 5.41 14.74
C PRO A 69 2.72 4.96 15.11
N ALA A 70 2.91 4.42 16.32
CA ALA A 70 4.23 3.90 16.72
C ALA A 70 4.64 2.63 15.97
N VAL A 71 3.66 1.88 15.45
CA VAL A 71 3.85 0.66 14.64
C VAL A 71 2.98 0.68 13.39
N SER A 72 3.46 0.02 12.35
CA SER A 72 2.72 -0.28 11.13
C SER A 72 2.02 -1.63 11.28
N VAL A 73 0.71 -1.63 11.02
CA VAL A 73 -0.10 -2.84 10.89
C VAL A 73 -0.61 -2.86 9.46
N ARG A 74 -0.08 -3.79 8.65
CA ARG A 74 -0.24 -3.82 7.19
C ARG A 74 -1.70 -3.63 6.75
N TYR A 75 -2.64 -4.31 7.40
CA TYR A 75 -4.06 -4.19 7.04
C TYR A 75 -4.61 -2.77 7.28
N PHE A 76 -4.27 -2.13 8.40
CA PHE A 76 -4.76 -0.78 8.72
C PHE A 76 -4.13 0.27 7.82
N ASP A 77 -2.82 0.15 7.55
CA ASP A 77 -2.11 1.05 6.64
C ASP A 77 -2.73 0.97 5.23
N SER A 78 -3.01 -0.24 4.76
CA SER A 78 -3.63 -0.45 3.44
C SER A 78 -5.08 0.00 3.39
N VAL A 79 -5.87 -0.22 4.45
CA VAL A 79 -7.23 0.32 4.54
C VAL A 79 -7.20 1.85 4.52
N PHE A 80 -6.25 2.48 5.22
CA PHE A 80 -6.15 3.94 5.31
C PHE A 80 -6.00 4.62 3.94
N HIS A 81 -5.31 3.98 2.98
CA HIS A 81 -5.22 4.48 1.60
C HIS A 81 -6.59 4.76 0.98
N THR A 82 -7.56 3.89 1.25
CA THR A 82 -8.94 4.03 0.73
C THR A 82 -9.68 5.24 1.32
N TYR A 83 -9.29 5.71 2.52
CA TYR A 83 -9.85 6.90 3.15
C TYR A 83 -9.27 8.20 2.59
N VAL A 84 -8.06 8.16 2.04
CA VAL A 84 -7.39 9.30 1.40
C VAL A 84 -7.45 9.26 -0.13
N SER A 85 -8.32 8.40 -0.69
CA SER A 85 -8.53 8.24 -2.13
C SER A 85 -7.26 7.86 -2.91
N VAL A 86 -6.34 7.15 -2.27
CA VAL A 86 -5.17 6.55 -2.90
C VAL A 86 -5.45 5.05 -3.10
N PRO A 87 -5.03 4.44 -4.22
CA PRO A 87 -5.13 2.99 -4.37
C PRO A 87 -4.42 2.25 -3.22
N PRO A 88 -5.09 1.29 -2.55
CA PRO A 88 -4.44 0.46 -1.55
C PRO A 88 -3.40 -0.46 -2.22
N PRO A 89 -2.31 -0.82 -1.52
CA PRO A 89 -1.28 -1.69 -2.06
C PRO A 89 -1.71 -3.17 -2.10
N GLU A 90 -2.77 -3.54 -1.37
CA GLU A 90 -3.26 -4.91 -1.27
C GLU A 90 -4.32 -5.22 -2.33
N CYS A 91 -4.11 -6.29 -3.10
CA CYS A 91 -5.11 -6.76 -4.05
C CYS A 91 -6.45 -7.11 -3.38
N THR A 92 -6.45 -7.48 -2.10
CA THR A 92 -7.67 -7.79 -1.33
C THR A 92 -8.58 -6.58 -1.13
N LEU A 93 -8.06 -5.35 -1.28
CA LEU A 93 -8.81 -4.09 -1.14
C LEU A 93 -9.07 -3.40 -2.48
N LEU A 94 -8.61 -3.98 -3.61
CA LEU A 94 -8.83 -3.45 -4.95
C LEU A 94 -10.10 -4.04 -5.62
N PRO A 95 -10.65 -3.42 -6.68
CA PRO A 95 -11.82 -3.98 -7.39
C PRO A 95 -11.52 -5.30 -8.10
N GLU A 96 -10.28 -5.49 -8.53
CA GLU A 96 -9.82 -6.62 -9.34
C GLU A 96 -8.55 -7.24 -8.74
N CYS A 97 -8.32 -8.52 -9.05
CA CYS A 97 -7.08 -9.23 -8.75
C CYS A 97 -6.05 -9.07 -9.89
N GLY A 98 -4.91 -9.77 -9.77
CA GLY A 98 -3.98 -9.94 -10.89
C GLY A 98 -2.89 -8.87 -11.01
N SER A 99 -2.64 -8.09 -9.95
CA SER A 99 -1.58 -7.07 -9.90
C SER A 99 -0.16 -7.62 -9.83
N TYR A 100 0.00 -8.93 -9.65
CA TYR A 100 1.29 -9.63 -9.56
C TYR A 100 1.17 -11.03 -10.16
N VAL A 101 2.30 -11.74 -10.26
CA VAL A 101 2.38 -13.16 -10.66
C VAL A 101 3.25 -13.93 -9.67
N VAL A 102 3.04 -15.24 -9.60
CA VAL A 102 3.87 -16.17 -8.83
C VAL A 102 4.75 -16.95 -9.79
N VAL A 103 6.01 -17.13 -9.43
CA VAL A 103 6.96 -17.97 -10.17
C VAL A 103 7.35 -19.13 -9.26
N GLU A 104 6.99 -20.34 -9.66
CA GLU A 104 7.33 -21.57 -8.95
C GLU A 104 8.77 -22.02 -9.23
N TYR A 105 9.28 -22.94 -8.43
CA TYR A 105 10.67 -23.41 -8.50
C TYR A 105 11.07 -24.01 -9.86
N ASN A 106 10.09 -24.52 -10.63
CA ASN A 106 10.28 -25.08 -11.98
C ASN A 106 10.18 -24.01 -13.09
N GLY A 107 10.05 -22.74 -12.72
CA GLY A 107 9.89 -21.62 -13.64
C GLY A 107 8.45 -21.36 -14.08
N ASP A 108 7.49 -22.21 -13.70
CA ASP A 108 6.09 -22.00 -14.08
C ASP A 108 5.54 -20.73 -13.43
N VAL A 109 4.76 -19.98 -14.20
CA VAL A 109 4.21 -18.68 -13.79
C VAL A 109 2.70 -18.79 -13.64
N TYR A 110 2.17 -18.34 -12.49
CA TYR A 110 0.76 -18.40 -12.12
C TYR A 110 0.22 -17.03 -11.72
N SER A 111 -1.10 -16.87 -11.75
CA SER A 111 -1.77 -15.61 -11.44
C SER A 111 -1.70 -15.17 -9.97
N CYS A 112 -1.61 -16.10 -9.02
CA CYS A 112 -1.72 -15.84 -7.57
C CYS A 112 -1.19 -17.05 -6.77
N ASP A 113 -0.67 -16.80 -5.58
CA ASP A 113 -0.14 -17.83 -4.66
C ASP A 113 -1.22 -18.79 -4.14
N PHE A 114 -2.47 -18.34 -4.08
CA PHE A 114 -3.62 -19.19 -3.74
C PHE A 114 -4.19 -19.98 -4.93
N PHE A 115 -3.73 -19.72 -6.15
CA PHE A 115 -4.29 -20.29 -7.39
C PHE A 115 -3.18 -20.91 -8.25
N VAL A 116 -2.30 -21.71 -7.64
CA VAL A 116 -1.23 -22.46 -8.32
C VAL A 116 -1.83 -23.74 -8.93
N GLU A 117 -2.72 -23.54 -9.89
CA GLU A 117 -3.49 -24.59 -10.57
C GLU A 117 -3.31 -24.48 -12.08
N SER A 118 -3.45 -25.58 -12.82
CA SER A 118 -3.24 -25.60 -14.28
C SER A 118 -4.12 -24.61 -15.04
N GLU A 119 -5.31 -24.33 -14.52
CA GLU A 119 -6.24 -23.33 -15.09
C GLU A 119 -5.61 -21.94 -15.13
N TRP A 120 -4.91 -21.55 -14.05
CA TRP A 120 -4.30 -20.23 -13.85
C TRP A 120 -2.81 -20.17 -14.17
N LYS A 121 -2.25 -21.21 -14.79
CA LYS A 121 -0.90 -21.16 -15.36
C LYS A 121 -0.86 -20.20 -16.56
N LEU A 122 0.02 -19.21 -16.47
CA LEU A 122 0.25 -18.17 -17.47
C LEU A 122 1.35 -18.55 -18.48
N GLY A 123 2.33 -19.35 -18.05
CA GLY A 123 3.47 -19.77 -18.89
C GLY A 123 4.63 -20.28 -18.05
N ASN A 124 5.84 -20.20 -18.60
CA ASN A 124 7.09 -20.46 -17.89
C ASN A 124 8.07 -19.30 -18.13
N VAL A 125 8.71 -18.81 -17.06
CA VAL A 125 9.60 -17.64 -17.07
C VAL A 125 10.82 -17.81 -17.99
N THR A 126 11.22 -19.05 -18.31
CA THR A 126 12.35 -19.32 -19.21
C THR A 126 11.97 -19.29 -20.68
N GLU A 127 10.67 -19.34 -21.01
CA GLU A 127 10.16 -19.49 -22.38
C GLU A 127 9.47 -18.23 -22.91
N GLY A 128 9.11 -17.29 -22.04
CA GLY A 128 8.36 -16.10 -22.44
C GLY A 128 8.62 -14.86 -21.57
N SER A 129 7.97 -13.76 -21.93
CA SER A 129 8.10 -12.49 -21.21
C SER A 129 7.15 -12.42 -20.01
N LEU A 130 7.69 -12.16 -18.81
CA LEU A 130 6.87 -11.87 -17.61
C LEU A 130 5.92 -10.70 -17.83
N LEU A 131 6.34 -9.70 -18.60
CA LEU A 131 5.49 -8.54 -18.91
C LEU A 131 4.28 -8.94 -19.75
N GLU A 132 4.46 -9.85 -20.71
CA GLU A 132 3.37 -10.38 -21.54
C GLU A 132 2.45 -11.28 -20.73
N MET A 133 2.99 -12.12 -19.84
CA MET A 133 2.21 -12.96 -18.94
C MET A 133 1.34 -12.12 -17.99
N LEU A 134 1.93 -11.08 -17.37
CA LEU A 134 1.23 -10.17 -16.46
C LEU A 134 0.14 -9.36 -17.17
N ASN A 135 0.30 -9.05 -18.45
CA ASN A 135 -0.71 -8.32 -19.24
C ASN A 135 -1.55 -9.23 -20.15
N SER A 136 -1.47 -10.55 -19.94
CA SER A 136 -2.15 -11.54 -20.77
C SER A 136 -3.67 -11.47 -20.63
N ARG A 137 -4.38 -12.05 -21.60
CA ARG A 137 -5.84 -12.23 -21.50
C ARG A 137 -6.22 -13.05 -20.28
N LYS A 138 -5.50 -14.16 -20.02
CA LYS A 138 -5.77 -15.05 -18.88
C LYS A 138 -5.60 -14.32 -17.53
N GLN A 139 -4.58 -13.49 -17.38
CA GLN A 139 -4.38 -12.69 -16.17
C GLN A 139 -5.52 -11.69 -15.93
N ARG A 140 -6.03 -11.06 -17.00
CA ARG A 140 -7.20 -10.18 -16.92
C ARG A 140 -8.49 -10.93 -16.57
N GLU A 141 -8.69 -12.12 -17.14
CA GLU A 141 -9.81 -12.99 -16.80
C GLU A 141 -9.76 -13.41 -15.32
N PHE A 142 -8.59 -13.77 -14.81
CA PHE A 142 -8.38 -14.02 -13.37
C PHE A 142 -8.71 -12.80 -12.52
N GLY A 143 -8.22 -11.62 -12.91
CA GLY A 143 -8.49 -10.36 -12.21
C GLY A 143 -9.98 -10.06 -12.08
N ALA A 144 -10.72 -10.26 -13.17
CA ALA A 144 -12.15 -10.01 -13.27
C ALA A 144 -13.01 -10.93 -12.37
N LEU A 145 -12.52 -12.11 -11.97
CA LEU A 145 -13.24 -12.99 -11.03
C LEU A 145 -13.55 -12.29 -9.70
N LYS A 146 -12.68 -11.36 -9.27
CA LYS A 146 -12.92 -10.61 -8.05
C LYS A 146 -14.11 -9.66 -8.18
N ALA A 147 -14.27 -9.07 -9.35
CA ALA A 147 -15.33 -8.10 -9.65
C ALA A 147 -16.73 -8.74 -9.69
N ASP A 148 -16.81 -10.06 -9.86
CA ASP A 148 -18.04 -10.84 -9.67
C ASP A 148 -18.40 -10.87 -8.17
N LEU A 149 -19.16 -9.87 -7.73
CA LEU A 149 -19.50 -9.65 -6.33
C LEU A 149 -20.91 -10.17 -6.02
N PRO A 150 -21.12 -10.80 -4.84
CA PRO A 150 -22.46 -11.11 -4.35
C PRO A 150 -23.35 -9.86 -4.29
N THR A 151 -24.67 -10.05 -4.45
CA THR A 151 -25.63 -8.93 -4.47
C THR A 151 -25.54 -8.03 -3.23
N GLU A 152 -25.30 -8.61 -2.05
CA GLU A 152 -25.14 -7.84 -0.81
C GLU A 152 -23.93 -6.90 -0.84
N CYS A 153 -22.86 -7.25 -1.56
CA CYS A 153 -21.68 -6.40 -1.69
C CYS A 153 -21.96 -5.18 -2.57
N LEU A 154 -22.93 -5.26 -3.50
CA LEU A 154 -23.26 -4.17 -4.42
C LEU A 154 -23.92 -2.99 -3.70
N THR A 155 -24.70 -3.26 -2.65
CA THR A 155 -25.38 -2.25 -1.82
C THR A 155 -24.68 -1.98 -0.48
N CYS A 156 -23.64 -2.75 -0.15
CA CYS A 156 -22.89 -2.58 1.09
C CYS A 156 -22.17 -1.23 1.16
N THR A 157 -22.41 -0.49 2.25
CA THR A 157 -21.77 0.81 2.54
C THR A 157 -20.24 0.73 2.56
N TRP A 158 -19.69 -0.44 2.90
CA TRP A 158 -18.25 -0.67 3.02
C TRP A 158 -17.57 -1.15 1.73
N LYS A 159 -18.33 -1.31 0.62
CA LYS A 159 -17.80 -1.83 -0.66
C LYS A 159 -16.51 -1.12 -1.09
N ARG A 160 -16.47 0.22 -1.02
CA ARG A 160 -15.30 1.03 -1.45
C ARG A 160 -14.03 0.78 -0.63
N HIS A 161 -14.17 0.21 0.56
CA HIS A 161 -13.06 -0.11 1.46
C HIS A 161 -12.71 -1.61 1.44
N CYS A 162 -13.54 -2.45 0.82
CA CYS A 162 -13.48 -3.92 0.96
C CYS A 162 -13.43 -4.65 -0.39
N TYR A 163 -14.28 -4.27 -1.35
CA TYR A 163 -14.46 -4.95 -2.65
C TYR A 163 -14.62 -6.47 -2.54
N GLY A 164 -15.31 -6.96 -1.50
CA GLY A 164 -15.60 -8.38 -1.31
C GLY A 164 -14.39 -9.23 -0.87
N GLY A 165 -13.30 -8.60 -0.40
CA GLY A 165 -12.13 -9.30 0.14
C GLY A 165 -11.39 -10.16 -0.87
N CYS A 166 -10.56 -11.10 -0.40
CA CYS A 166 -9.86 -12.04 -1.27
C CYS A 166 -10.85 -13.06 -1.90
N THR A 167 -10.63 -13.45 -3.16
CA THR A 167 -11.44 -14.49 -3.82
C THR A 167 -11.20 -15.88 -3.23
N LYS A 168 -9.99 -16.17 -2.73
CA LYS A 168 -9.69 -17.41 -2.00
C LYS A 168 -10.64 -17.61 -0.80
N ASP A 169 -10.94 -16.55 -0.06
CA ASP A 169 -11.77 -16.64 1.15
C ASP A 169 -13.27 -16.76 0.84
N ARG A 170 -13.67 -16.83 -0.43
CA ARG A 170 -15.03 -17.20 -0.84
C ARG A 170 -15.16 -18.72 -0.87
N ILE A 171 -15.10 -19.34 0.31
CA ILE A 171 -15.16 -20.80 0.47
C ILE A 171 -16.47 -21.37 -0.09
N ARG A 172 -17.53 -20.55 -0.16
CA ARG A 172 -18.90 -20.98 -0.47
C ARG A 172 -19.46 -21.87 0.64
N ASP A 173 -19.04 -21.60 1.88
CA ASP A 173 -19.70 -22.16 3.05
C ASP A 173 -21.19 -21.77 3.02
N PRO A 174 -22.13 -22.71 3.17
CA PRO A 174 -23.55 -22.38 3.32
C PRO A 174 -23.80 -21.33 4.40
N ALA A 175 -22.99 -21.31 5.47
CA ALA A 175 -23.06 -20.31 6.54
C ALA A 175 -22.68 -18.89 6.08
N ASP A 176 -21.88 -18.77 5.02
CA ASP A 176 -21.45 -17.49 4.46
C ASP A 176 -22.45 -16.92 3.45
N HIS A 177 -23.53 -17.67 3.14
CA HIS A 177 -24.57 -17.26 2.17
C HIS A 177 -24.02 -16.80 0.81
N GLY A 178 -22.90 -17.39 0.37
CA GLY A 178 -22.24 -17.08 -0.90
C GLY A 178 -21.25 -15.91 -0.84
N SER A 179 -21.09 -15.27 0.31
CA SER A 179 -20.14 -14.18 0.51
C SER A 179 -18.75 -14.65 0.90
N ASN A 180 -17.84 -13.69 1.01
CA ASN A 180 -16.53 -13.91 1.60
C ASN A 180 -16.70 -14.37 3.06
N HIS A 181 -15.93 -15.39 3.49
CA HIS A 181 -15.98 -15.95 4.84
C HIS A 181 -15.83 -14.89 5.93
N PHE A 182 -15.07 -13.83 5.67
CA PHE A 182 -14.82 -12.73 6.59
C PHE A 182 -15.69 -11.49 6.34
N CYS A 183 -16.78 -11.60 5.55
CA CYS A 183 -17.66 -10.47 5.24
C CYS A 183 -18.15 -9.77 6.53
N ARG A 184 -18.65 -10.54 7.49
CA ARG A 184 -19.09 -10.01 8.79
C ARG A 184 -17.94 -9.44 9.63
N SER A 185 -16.74 -10.01 9.55
CA SER A 185 -15.54 -9.47 10.20
C SER A 185 -15.23 -8.06 9.72
N PHE A 186 -15.23 -7.87 8.39
CA PHE A 186 -14.91 -6.59 7.77
C PHE A 186 -15.97 -5.54 8.10
N ILE A 187 -17.26 -5.90 8.02
CA ILE A 187 -18.35 -5.00 8.41
C ILE A 187 -18.17 -4.53 9.86
N ARG A 188 -17.97 -5.47 10.80
CA ARG A 188 -17.74 -5.16 12.23
C ARG A 188 -16.54 -4.23 12.41
N PHE A 189 -15.42 -4.53 11.75
CA PHE A 189 -14.22 -3.69 11.81
C PHE A 189 -14.47 -2.27 11.29
N PHE A 190 -15.10 -2.12 10.12
CA PHE A 190 -15.35 -0.80 9.56
C PHE A 190 -16.34 0.01 10.41
N GLU A 191 -17.41 -0.60 10.94
CA GLU A 191 -18.32 0.06 11.87
C GLU A 191 -17.59 0.59 13.11
N HIS A 192 -16.60 -0.15 13.62
CA HIS A 192 -15.77 0.25 14.76
C HIS A 192 -14.74 1.34 14.42
N ALA A 193 -14.06 1.20 13.29
CA ALA A 193 -12.88 1.99 12.94
C ALA A 193 -13.18 3.26 12.12
N ASP A 194 -14.31 3.32 11.41
CA ASP A 194 -14.58 4.33 10.38
C ASP A 194 -14.44 5.77 10.87
N LYS A 195 -15.03 6.08 12.04
CA LYS A 195 -14.95 7.42 12.62
C LYS A 195 -13.50 7.87 12.83
N GLU A 196 -12.66 6.99 13.36
CA GLU A 196 -11.27 7.30 13.65
C GLU A 196 -10.44 7.36 12.36
N LEU A 197 -10.64 6.43 11.43
CA LEU A 197 -9.96 6.45 10.13
C LEU A 197 -10.27 7.71 9.32
N ARG A 198 -11.53 8.21 9.35
CA ARG A 198 -11.88 9.51 8.76
C ARG A 198 -11.15 10.67 9.43
N ARG A 199 -11.09 10.69 10.76
CA ARG A 199 -10.39 11.72 11.52
C ARG A 199 -8.91 11.76 11.13
N LEU A 200 -8.26 10.60 11.09
CA LEU A 200 -6.87 10.46 10.68
C LEU A 200 -6.65 10.87 9.22
N ALA A 201 -7.58 10.54 8.32
CA ALA A 201 -7.51 10.91 6.91
C ALA A 201 -7.61 12.43 6.74
N ASP A 202 -8.54 13.07 7.44
CA ASP A 202 -8.69 14.52 7.46
C ASP A 202 -7.43 15.23 7.98
N ASP A 203 -6.84 14.73 9.07
CA ASP A 203 -5.57 15.22 9.62
C ASP A 203 -4.43 15.09 8.59
N TRP A 204 -4.32 13.93 7.96
CA TRP A 204 -3.31 13.65 6.95
C TRP A 204 -3.46 14.57 5.73
N ILE A 205 -4.68 14.71 5.18
CA ILE A 205 -4.96 15.58 4.04
C ILE A 205 -4.59 17.04 4.36
N ARG A 206 -4.93 17.52 5.55
CA ARG A 206 -4.53 18.87 6.01
C ARG A 206 -3.01 19.01 6.07
N LYS A 207 -2.31 18.01 6.59
CA LYS A 207 -0.85 18.00 6.70
C LYS A 207 -0.18 17.99 5.33
N GLN A 208 -0.66 17.18 4.38
CA GLN A 208 -0.14 17.15 3.00
C GLN A 208 -0.32 18.49 2.29
N ARG A 209 -1.51 19.11 2.37
CA ARG A 209 -1.74 20.43 1.79
C ARG A 209 -0.78 21.49 2.32
N ARG A 210 -0.46 21.46 3.62
CA ARG A 210 0.52 22.38 4.21
C ARG A 210 1.92 22.14 3.67
N TYR A 211 2.33 20.88 3.51
CA TYR A 211 3.63 20.55 2.91
C TYR A 211 3.72 21.00 1.47
N GLU A 212 2.69 20.74 0.64
CA GLU A 212 2.63 21.17 -0.76
C GLU A 212 2.71 22.70 -0.88
N GLN A 213 1.97 23.44 -0.05
CA GLN A 213 2.02 24.90 -0.02
C GLN A 213 3.41 25.42 0.36
N GLN A 214 4.02 24.83 1.39
CA GLN A 214 5.36 25.20 1.82
C GLN A 214 6.40 24.91 0.74
N GLU A 215 6.29 23.75 0.08
CA GLU A 215 7.19 23.37 -1.00
C GLU A 215 7.03 24.31 -2.20
N GLN A 216 5.80 24.66 -2.58
CA GLN A 216 5.52 25.62 -3.64
C GLN A 216 6.10 27.01 -3.30
N PHE A 217 5.92 27.48 -2.07
CA PHE A 217 6.51 28.73 -1.61
C PHE A 217 8.05 28.69 -1.69
N ASN A 218 8.67 27.62 -1.21
CA ASN A 218 10.13 27.43 -1.28
C ASN A 218 10.63 27.43 -2.73
N ARG A 219 9.92 26.76 -3.65
CA ARG A 219 10.23 26.77 -5.09
C ARG A 219 10.14 28.17 -5.70
N LEU A 220 9.13 28.96 -5.33
CA LEU A 220 9.00 30.35 -5.80
C LEU A 220 10.15 31.25 -5.30
N ILE A 221 10.55 31.11 -4.04
CA ILE A 221 11.69 31.83 -3.49
C ILE A 221 12.99 31.43 -4.19
N ALA A 222 13.22 30.12 -4.37
CA ALA A 222 14.40 29.62 -5.08
C ALA A 222 14.46 30.12 -6.54
N ALA A 223 13.32 30.12 -7.25
CA ALA A 223 13.23 30.65 -8.61
C ALA A 223 13.55 32.15 -8.67
N ARG A 224 13.01 32.97 -7.75
CA ARG A 224 13.33 34.40 -7.66
C ARG A 224 14.81 34.65 -7.39
N GLN A 225 15.40 33.88 -6.47
CA GLN A 225 16.83 33.96 -6.16
C GLN A 225 17.68 33.59 -7.38
N ALA A 226 17.34 32.51 -8.09
CA ALA A 226 18.01 32.11 -9.32
C ALA A 226 17.93 33.19 -10.41
N SER A 227 16.75 33.77 -10.65
CA SER A 227 16.58 34.88 -11.60
C SER A 227 17.36 36.13 -11.19
N SER A 228 17.40 36.46 -9.89
CA SER A 228 18.20 37.60 -9.40
C SER A 228 19.71 37.36 -9.55
N ALA A 229 20.17 36.14 -9.30
CA ALA A 229 21.56 35.73 -9.50
C ALA A 229 21.95 35.82 -10.99
N GLU A 230 21.05 35.40 -11.88
CA GLU A 230 21.24 35.49 -13.33
C GLU A 230 21.20 36.93 -13.85
N ALA A 231 20.30 37.78 -13.32
CA ALA A 231 20.30 39.22 -13.62
C ALA A 231 21.56 39.94 -13.10
N SER A 232 22.14 39.46 -12.00
CA SER A 232 23.41 39.96 -11.45
C SER A 232 24.66 39.39 -12.13
N ARG A 233 24.52 38.40 -13.04
CA ARG A 233 25.66 37.89 -13.79
C ARG A 233 26.15 38.97 -14.75
N PRO A 234 27.46 39.31 -14.73
CA PRO A 234 27.99 40.28 -15.65
C PRO A 234 27.80 39.81 -17.10
N SER A 235 27.11 40.62 -17.90
CA SER A 235 26.73 40.33 -19.30
C SER A 235 27.91 40.28 -20.28
N LYS A 236 29.09 40.74 -19.84
CA LYS A 236 30.36 40.64 -20.57
C LYS A 236 31.42 40.06 -19.65
N PRO A 237 32.29 39.16 -20.16
CA PRO A 237 33.45 38.72 -19.41
C PRO A 237 34.32 39.93 -19.04
N PRO A 238 35.00 39.91 -17.88
CA PRO A 238 35.89 41.00 -17.46
C PRO A 238 36.89 41.33 -18.57
N ALA A 239 37.17 42.62 -18.79
CA ALA A 239 38.13 43.04 -19.80
C ALA A 239 39.50 42.40 -19.52
N ARG A 240 40.26 42.06 -20.58
CA ARG A 240 41.53 41.31 -20.49
C ARG A 240 42.51 41.85 -19.42
N ASN A 241 42.53 43.17 -19.19
CA ASN A 241 43.42 43.83 -18.22
C ASN A 241 42.71 44.30 -16.93
N SER A 242 41.41 44.07 -16.73
CA SER A 242 40.72 44.46 -15.49
C SER A 242 41.12 43.55 -14.32
N PRO A 243 40.94 43.99 -13.05
CA PRO A 243 41.08 43.12 -11.89
C PRO A 243 40.23 41.84 -12.01
N CYS A 244 40.77 40.71 -11.56
CA CYS A 244 40.11 39.41 -11.66
C CYS A 244 38.98 39.28 -10.61
N PRO A 245 37.76 38.87 -10.99
CA PRO A 245 36.61 38.80 -10.08
C PRO A 245 36.71 37.73 -8.98
N CYS A 246 37.71 36.83 -9.02
CA CYS A 246 37.95 35.86 -7.95
C CYS A 246 38.68 36.45 -6.71
N GLY A 247 39.03 37.74 -6.72
CA GLY A 247 39.67 38.41 -5.58
C GLY A 247 41.19 38.22 -5.48
N SER A 248 41.85 37.61 -6.47
CA SER A 248 43.28 37.29 -6.44
C SER A 248 44.24 38.49 -6.55
N GLY A 249 43.73 39.70 -6.77
CA GLY A 249 44.53 40.92 -7.02
C GLY A 249 45.23 40.97 -8.39
N LYS A 250 45.15 39.89 -9.21
CA LYS A 250 45.78 39.81 -10.55
C LYS A 250 44.84 40.32 -11.65
N LYS A 251 45.40 40.67 -12.82
CA LYS A 251 44.62 40.96 -14.06
C LYS A 251 43.89 39.70 -14.54
N PHE A 252 42.67 39.84 -15.08
CA PHE A 252 41.83 38.72 -15.51
C PHE A 252 42.55 37.72 -16.43
N LYS A 253 43.28 38.20 -17.44
CA LYS A 253 44.06 37.36 -18.36
C LYS A 253 45.14 36.49 -17.70
N SER A 254 45.63 36.89 -16.53
CA SER A 254 46.72 36.26 -15.80
C SER A 254 46.21 35.44 -14.60
N CYS A 255 44.90 35.20 -14.53
CA CYS A 255 44.24 34.44 -13.48
C CYS A 255 43.12 33.58 -14.09
N CYS A 256 41.84 33.85 -13.83
CA CYS A 256 40.73 33.04 -14.34
C CYS A 256 40.52 33.12 -15.87
N GLY A 257 41.11 34.10 -16.55
CA GLY A 257 41.08 34.24 -18.01
C GLY A 257 42.19 33.47 -18.74
N HIS A 258 43.08 32.78 -18.01
CA HIS A 258 44.05 31.85 -18.62
C HIS A 258 43.28 30.60 -19.07
N ARG A 259 42.82 30.57 -20.31
CA ARG A 259 42.58 29.29 -20.97
C ARG A 259 43.96 28.75 -21.33
N ASN A 260 44.40 27.69 -20.63
CA ASN A 260 45.52 26.90 -21.13
C ASN A 260 45.10 26.38 -22.50
N ALA A 261 45.82 26.78 -23.53
CA ALA A 261 45.75 26.19 -24.85
C ALA A 261 46.26 24.75 -24.80
#